data_AF-A0A9N9CP43-F1
#
_entry.id   AF-A0A9N9CP43-F1
#
_cell.length_a   1.000
_cell.length_b   1.000
_cell.length_c   1.000
_cell.angle_alpha   90.00
_cell.angle_beta   90.00
_cell.angle_gamma   90.00
#
_symmetry.space_group_name_H-M   'P 1'
#
loop_
_entity.id
_entity.type
_entity.pdbx_description
1 polymer ?
#
loop_
_entity_poly.entity_id
_entity_poly.type
_entity_poly.pdbx_seq_one_letter_code
_entity_poly.pdbx_strand_id
1 'polypeptide(L)'
;NYVITGYPEGHPDSDNKAQDLRYLKEKVDAGADFIITQLFYDVDLFIDWEKECRKIAIKDYGVSLAIIMITTLYEQYNVKGFHFCTLNLEKSVRLILEKLRFVPTEEERNLRRSNKRRPSIGFVTNDIIRQPDGSLPAAKPIIWKEQSEDYWGRSDDWDNFPNGRWGNSKSPGACDNFFHEPLSEETEAIRPNLIKLNEFGYLTVSSQPAVNGVRSDDVNFGWGPKGGYIYQKFFVEFFVSPEMFDKLIKVIDDNCWVTYYAARRNDEFKKNVKEETSAAVTWGVFPGKEIVQPTIIEEVSFKAWKEVAFELWSEWECLYPKDSITQKLLKDIGDNWWLVNLVYNDYVNPEGVWKIFWQ
;
A
#
# COMPACT_ATOMS: atom_id res chain seq x y z
N ASN A 1 35.53 -37.53 3.12
CA ASN A 1 34.16 -37.55 3.65
C ASN A 1 34.09 -36.64 4.86
N TYR A 2 33.55 -35.45 4.70
CA TYR A 2 33.32 -34.50 5.78
C TYR A 2 31.97 -34.76 6.43
N VAL A 3 31.93 -34.75 7.75
CA VAL A 3 30.72 -35.05 8.53
C VAL A 3 30.39 -33.83 9.37
N ILE A 4 29.12 -33.47 9.41
CA ILE A 4 28.62 -32.34 10.19
C ILE A 4 27.48 -32.78 11.11
N THR A 5 27.21 -31.99 12.15
CA THR A 5 26.14 -32.27 13.10
C THR A 5 24.84 -31.57 12.72
N GLY A 6 23.71 -32.25 12.94
CA GLY A 6 22.35 -31.71 12.79
C GLY A 6 21.52 -31.87 14.05
N TYR A 7 20.56 -30.98 14.30
CA TYR A 7 19.76 -30.96 15.52
C TYR A 7 18.27 -31.07 15.16
N PRO A 8 17.66 -32.26 15.27
CA PRO A 8 16.24 -32.45 14.93
C PRO A 8 15.27 -31.55 15.70
N GLU A 9 15.60 -31.24 16.95
CA GLU A 9 14.83 -30.35 17.82
C GLU A 9 15.24 -28.86 17.68
N GLY A 10 16.25 -28.57 16.87
CA GLY A 10 16.89 -27.25 16.74
C GLY A 10 18.03 -27.04 17.74
N HIS A 11 19.08 -26.33 17.32
CA HIS A 11 20.18 -25.96 18.20
C HIS A 11 19.74 -24.93 19.26
N PRO A 12 20.16 -25.05 20.54
CA PRO A 12 19.78 -24.11 21.61
C PRO A 12 20.15 -22.65 21.35
N ASP A 13 21.27 -22.43 20.67
CA ASP A 13 21.76 -21.08 20.32
C ASP A 13 21.16 -20.53 19.02
N SER A 14 20.29 -21.28 18.33
CA SER A 14 19.59 -20.81 17.14
C SER A 14 18.26 -20.16 17.53
N ASP A 15 17.94 -18.99 16.96
CA ASP A 15 16.72 -18.24 17.33
C ASP A 15 15.43 -19.02 17.01
N ASN A 16 15.48 -19.89 16.00
CA ASN A 16 14.41 -20.81 15.64
C ASN A 16 14.91 -21.98 14.76
N LYS A 17 14.09 -23.04 14.66
CA LYS A 17 14.37 -24.24 13.84
C LYS A 17 14.63 -23.93 12.36
N ALA A 18 13.99 -22.90 11.80
CA ALA A 18 14.15 -22.56 10.38
C ALA A 18 15.53 -21.93 10.10
N GLN A 19 16.06 -21.14 11.02
CA GLN A 19 17.41 -20.60 10.95
C GLN A 19 18.46 -21.72 11.10
N ASP A 20 18.25 -22.63 12.05
CA ASP A 20 19.13 -23.78 12.27
C ASP A 20 19.28 -24.66 11.03
N LEU A 21 18.15 -24.95 10.35
CA LEU A 21 18.14 -25.68 9.08
C LEU A 21 18.88 -24.95 7.95
N ARG A 22 18.88 -23.61 7.93
CA ARG A 22 19.65 -22.83 6.95
C ARG A 22 21.15 -23.00 7.17
N TYR A 23 21.62 -22.87 8.41
CA TYR A 23 23.04 -23.07 8.72
C TYR A 23 23.49 -24.50 8.48
N LEU A 24 22.64 -25.48 8.77
CA LEU A 24 22.90 -26.87 8.41
C LEU A 24 23.09 -27.02 6.90
N LYS A 25 22.21 -26.42 6.10
CA LYS A 25 22.35 -26.41 4.64
C LYS A 25 23.66 -25.75 4.19
N GLU A 26 24.03 -24.60 4.74
CA GLU A 26 25.28 -23.91 4.37
C GLU A 26 26.51 -24.79 4.64
N LYS A 27 26.51 -25.55 5.75
CA LYS A 27 27.56 -26.52 6.06
C LYS A 27 27.57 -27.70 5.07
N VAL A 28 26.40 -28.16 4.60
CA VAL A 28 26.31 -29.18 3.55
C VAL A 28 26.86 -28.65 2.22
N ASP A 29 26.41 -27.47 1.81
CA ASP A 29 26.84 -26.82 0.56
C ASP A 29 28.35 -26.51 0.55
N ALA A 30 28.95 -26.29 1.72
CA ALA A 30 30.40 -26.14 1.88
C ALA A 30 31.21 -27.44 1.68
N GLY A 31 30.53 -28.59 1.47
CA GLY A 31 31.15 -29.86 1.07
C GLY A 31 31.03 -31.00 2.09
N ALA A 32 30.00 -31.01 2.94
CA ALA A 32 29.76 -32.14 3.84
C ALA A 32 29.07 -33.31 3.12
N ASP A 33 29.50 -34.53 3.40
CA ASP A 33 29.01 -35.76 2.77
C ASP A 33 27.90 -36.43 3.60
N PHE A 34 27.93 -36.30 4.93
CA PHE A 34 26.97 -36.91 5.85
C PHE A 34 26.62 -35.99 7.02
N ILE A 35 25.38 -36.11 7.50
CA ILE A 35 24.88 -35.44 8.70
C ILE A 35 24.72 -36.49 9.80
N ILE A 36 25.29 -36.23 10.97
CA ILE A 36 25.02 -37.01 12.19
C ILE A 36 24.13 -36.17 13.10
N THR A 37 22.99 -36.71 13.51
CA THR A 37 22.05 -35.98 14.37
C THR A 37 22.46 -36.03 15.84
N GLN A 38 22.08 -35.00 16.60
CA GLN A 38 22.02 -35.07 18.05
C GLN A 38 20.98 -36.11 18.51
N LEU A 39 21.12 -36.62 19.73
CA LEU A 39 20.14 -37.48 20.39
C LEU A 39 18.75 -36.82 20.43
N PHE A 40 17.70 -37.60 20.14
CA PHE A 40 16.29 -37.22 20.27
C PHE A 40 15.51 -38.40 20.87
N TYR A 41 14.43 -38.10 21.57
CA TYR A 41 13.53 -39.12 22.15
C TYR A 41 12.20 -39.25 21.40
N ASP A 42 11.82 -38.20 20.67
CA ASP A 42 10.61 -38.16 19.85
C ASP A 42 10.97 -38.46 18.39
N VAL A 43 10.50 -39.62 17.91
CA VAL A 43 10.77 -40.10 16.55
C VAL A 43 10.04 -39.26 15.51
N ASP A 44 8.87 -38.71 15.84
CA ASP A 44 8.08 -37.92 14.90
C ASP A 44 8.78 -36.57 14.62
N LEU A 45 9.41 -35.97 15.63
CA LEU A 45 10.25 -34.77 15.46
C LEU A 45 11.42 -35.01 14.50
N PHE A 46 12.07 -36.17 14.58
CA PHE A 46 13.14 -36.54 13.65
C PHE A 46 12.63 -36.76 12.22
N ILE A 47 11.49 -37.47 12.08
CA ILE A 47 10.89 -37.73 10.76
C ILE A 47 10.51 -36.41 10.07
N ASP A 48 9.92 -35.46 10.80
CA ASP A 48 9.53 -34.18 10.22
C ASP A 48 10.75 -33.31 9.88
N TRP A 49 11.80 -33.34 10.69
CA TRP A 49 13.07 -32.69 10.39
C TRP A 49 13.76 -33.27 9.14
N GLU A 50 13.73 -34.60 8.96
CA GLU A 50 14.26 -35.27 7.77
C GLU A 50 13.48 -34.88 6.51
N LYS A 51 12.15 -34.83 6.57
CA LYS A 51 11.30 -34.39 5.46
C LYS A 51 11.63 -32.96 5.04
N GLU A 52 11.81 -32.05 5.98
CA GLU A 52 12.16 -30.67 5.69
C GLU A 52 13.57 -30.56 5.09
N CYS A 53 14.56 -31.30 5.60
CA CYS A 53 15.88 -31.40 4.99
C CYS A 53 15.81 -31.88 3.53
N ARG A 54 15.04 -32.95 3.26
CA ARG A 54 14.86 -33.54 1.92
C ARG A 54 14.15 -32.59 0.96
N LYS A 55 13.12 -31.90 1.44
CA LYS A 55 12.36 -30.90 0.66
C LYS A 55 13.25 -29.73 0.23
N ILE A 56 14.13 -29.26 1.11
CA ILE A 56 15.13 -28.24 0.79
C ILE A 56 16.08 -28.75 -0.32
N ALA A 57 16.62 -29.97 -0.17
CA ALA A 57 17.53 -30.55 -1.17
C ALA A 57 16.88 -30.72 -2.55
N ILE A 58 15.64 -31.20 -2.62
CA ILE A 58 14.87 -31.33 -3.88
C ILE A 58 14.67 -29.97 -4.54
N LYS A 59 14.34 -28.94 -3.75
CA LYS A 59 14.17 -27.58 -4.23
C LYS A 59 15.47 -27.03 -4.84
N ASP A 60 16.61 -27.22 -4.18
CA ASP A 60 17.90 -26.73 -4.67
C ASP A 60 18.35 -27.44 -5.95
N TYR A 61 18.10 -28.74 -6.06
CA TYR A 61 18.33 -29.49 -7.28
C TYR A 61 17.49 -28.94 -8.44
N GLY A 62 16.20 -28.71 -8.22
CA GLY A 62 15.29 -28.14 -9.22
C GLY A 62 15.73 -26.74 -9.67
N VAL A 63 16.12 -25.88 -8.72
CA VAL A 63 16.67 -24.54 -9.02
C VAL A 63 17.95 -24.65 -9.86
N SER A 64 18.87 -25.53 -9.49
CA SER A 64 20.14 -25.71 -10.19
C SER A 64 19.95 -26.22 -11.61
N LEU A 65 19.07 -27.20 -11.80
CA LEU A 65 18.72 -27.73 -13.12
C LEU A 65 18.09 -26.65 -14.01
N ALA A 66 17.16 -25.86 -13.46
CA ALA A 66 16.52 -24.77 -14.19
C ALA A 66 17.54 -23.70 -14.63
N ILE A 67 18.50 -23.36 -13.78
CA ILE A 67 19.61 -22.45 -14.13
C ILE A 67 20.42 -23.02 -15.28
N ILE A 68 20.87 -24.28 -15.20
CA ILE A 68 21.64 -24.93 -16.26
C ILE A 68 20.87 -24.92 -17.59
N MET A 69 19.58 -25.26 -17.55
CA MET A 69 18.72 -25.28 -18.74
C MET A 69 18.56 -23.88 -19.36
N ILE A 70 18.27 -22.87 -18.54
CA ILE A 70 18.07 -21.49 -19.01
C ILE A 70 19.38 -20.92 -19.57
N THR A 71 20.50 -21.09 -18.88
CA THR A 71 21.82 -20.66 -19.37
C THR A 71 22.14 -21.32 -20.71
N THR A 72 21.92 -22.63 -20.83
CA THR A 72 22.14 -23.36 -22.09
C THR A 72 21.27 -22.81 -23.22
N LEU A 73 19.98 -22.59 -22.98
CA LEU A 73 19.05 -22.04 -23.97
C LEU A 73 19.38 -20.59 -24.37
N TYR A 74 19.84 -19.78 -23.41
CA TYR A 74 20.24 -18.40 -23.65
C TYR A 74 21.53 -18.30 -24.47
N GLU A 75 22.56 -19.05 -24.08
CA GLU A 75 23.90 -18.96 -24.68
C GLU A 75 24.01 -19.71 -26.00
N GLN A 76 23.46 -20.93 -26.08
CA GLN A 76 23.64 -21.80 -27.26
C GLN A 76 22.55 -21.60 -28.32
N TYR A 77 21.32 -21.32 -27.88
CA TYR A 77 20.15 -21.27 -28.76
C TYR A 77 19.53 -19.86 -28.88
N ASN A 78 20.17 -18.85 -28.27
CA ASN A 78 19.79 -17.44 -28.33
C ASN A 78 18.34 -17.14 -27.92
N VAL A 79 17.77 -17.95 -27.01
CA VAL A 79 16.42 -17.72 -26.47
C VAL A 79 16.46 -16.53 -25.49
N LYS A 80 15.67 -15.49 -25.74
CA LYS A 80 15.69 -14.24 -24.96
C LYS A 80 14.54 -14.09 -23.95
N GLY A 81 13.53 -14.97 -24.00
CA GLY A 81 12.35 -14.91 -23.14
C GLY A 81 12.08 -16.25 -22.48
N PHE A 82 11.81 -16.22 -21.17
CA PHE A 82 11.49 -17.39 -20.36
C PHE A 82 10.23 -17.11 -19.55
N HIS A 83 9.22 -17.96 -19.68
CA HIS A 83 7.99 -17.91 -18.88
C HIS A 83 8.09 -18.93 -17.74
N PHE A 84 7.84 -18.51 -16.50
CA PHE A 84 7.88 -19.38 -15.33
C PHE A 84 6.46 -19.69 -14.86
N CYS A 85 6.07 -20.96 -14.93
CA CYS A 85 4.86 -21.44 -14.26
C CYS A 85 5.16 -21.55 -12.75
N THR A 86 4.83 -20.50 -11.99
CA THR A 86 5.28 -20.34 -10.60
C THR A 86 4.54 -21.23 -9.60
N LEU A 87 3.33 -21.70 -9.93
CA LEU A 87 2.48 -22.54 -9.07
C LEU A 87 2.37 -22.01 -7.62
N ASN A 88 2.28 -20.67 -7.47
CA ASN A 88 2.24 -19.96 -6.18
C ASN A 88 3.49 -20.17 -5.28
N LEU A 89 4.62 -20.60 -5.85
CA LEU A 89 5.90 -20.79 -5.16
C LEU A 89 6.92 -19.70 -5.54
N GLU A 90 6.79 -18.52 -4.94
CA GLU A 90 7.64 -17.36 -5.23
C GLU A 90 9.14 -17.65 -5.00
N LYS A 91 9.47 -18.31 -3.89
CA LYS A 91 10.86 -18.44 -3.41
C LYS A 91 11.78 -19.19 -4.38
N SER A 92 11.30 -20.19 -5.11
CA SER A 92 12.12 -20.99 -6.05
C SER A 92 12.44 -20.19 -7.31
N VAL A 93 11.43 -19.53 -7.88
CA VAL A 93 11.58 -18.72 -9.10
C VAL A 93 12.47 -17.53 -8.83
N ARG A 94 12.29 -16.86 -7.68
CA ARG A 94 13.16 -15.77 -7.25
C ARG A 94 14.64 -16.18 -7.16
N LEU A 95 14.94 -17.34 -6.57
CA LEU A 95 16.31 -17.86 -6.49
C LEU A 95 16.92 -18.13 -7.88
N ILE A 96 16.14 -18.67 -8.82
CA ILE A 96 16.58 -18.88 -10.20
C ILE A 96 16.92 -17.54 -10.85
N LEU A 97 16.03 -16.55 -10.74
CA LEU A 97 16.22 -15.22 -11.32
C LEU A 97 17.43 -14.49 -10.72
N GLU A 98 17.61 -14.56 -9.40
CA GLU A 98 18.73 -13.94 -8.70
C GLU A 98 20.07 -14.56 -9.11
N LYS A 99 20.15 -15.89 -9.20
CA LYS A 99 21.36 -16.61 -9.63
C LYS A 99 21.69 -16.38 -11.10
N LEU A 100 20.69 -16.28 -11.97
CA LEU A 100 20.85 -15.90 -13.39
C LEU A 100 21.16 -14.42 -13.61
N ARG A 101 21.16 -13.59 -12.54
CA ARG A 101 21.31 -12.13 -12.62
C ARG A 101 20.25 -11.45 -13.48
N PHE A 102 19.07 -12.08 -13.63
CA PHE A 102 17.92 -11.49 -14.31
C PHE A 102 17.18 -10.49 -13.42
N VAL A 103 17.40 -10.56 -12.11
CA VAL A 103 16.97 -9.54 -11.14
C VAL A 103 18.16 -9.04 -10.32
N PRO A 104 18.11 -7.79 -9.81
CA PRO A 104 19.18 -7.23 -8.99
C PRO A 104 19.33 -8.02 -7.68
N THR A 105 20.58 -8.19 -7.22
CA THR A 105 20.90 -8.87 -5.94
C THR A 105 20.36 -8.11 -4.73
N GLU A 106 20.31 -8.77 -3.57
CA GLU A 106 19.86 -8.13 -2.33
C GLU A 106 20.70 -6.91 -1.95
N GLU A 107 22.02 -6.98 -2.09
CA GLU A 107 22.92 -5.84 -1.89
C GLU A 107 22.66 -4.73 -2.89
N GLU A 108 22.47 -5.03 -4.19
CA GLU A 108 22.12 -4.03 -5.19
C GLU A 108 20.72 -3.44 -4.96
N ARG A 109 19.76 -4.23 -4.47
CA ARG A 109 18.43 -3.76 -4.06
C ARG A 109 18.53 -2.87 -2.84
N ASN A 110 19.35 -3.21 -1.86
CA ASN A 110 19.56 -2.44 -0.64
C ASN A 110 20.40 -1.18 -0.90
N LEU A 111 21.34 -1.24 -1.84
CA LEU A 111 22.06 -0.07 -2.36
C LEU A 111 21.13 0.83 -3.18
N ARG A 112 20.19 0.27 -3.95
CA ARG A 112 19.11 1.02 -4.63
C ARG A 112 18.04 1.56 -3.66
N ARG A 113 17.89 0.95 -2.48
CA ARG A 113 17.01 1.43 -1.39
C ARG A 113 17.68 2.54 -0.57
N SER A 114 18.99 2.46 -0.37
CA SER A 114 19.78 3.49 0.34
C SER A 114 20.15 4.68 -0.55
N ASN A 115 20.53 4.44 -1.81
CA ASN A 115 20.54 5.45 -2.86
C ASN A 115 19.12 5.59 -3.41
N LYS A 116 18.21 6.28 -2.71
CA LYS A 116 16.87 6.62 -3.21
C LYS A 116 16.96 7.45 -4.50
N ARG A 117 17.07 6.73 -5.61
CA ARG A 117 16.63 7.10 -6.96
C ARG A 117 15.77 5.96 -7.49
N ARG A 118 14.78 5.55 -6.69
CA ARG A 118 13.49 5.21 -7.28
C ARG A 118 12.66 6.49 -7.19
N PRO A 119 11.97 6.91 -8.25
CA PRO A 119 10.80 7.75 -8.04
C PRO A 119 9.93 7.04 -7.00
N SER A 120 9.30 7.77 -6.11
CA SER A 120 8.08 7.30 -5.45
C SER A 120 7.04 7.04 -6.55
N ILE A 121 7.20 5.92 -7.26
CA ILE A 121 6.07 5.15 -7.74
C ILE A 121 5.51 4.56 -6.45
N GLY A 122 4.75 5.39 -5.72
CA GLY A 122 3.61 4.86 -5.00
C GLY A 122 2.84 4.03 -6.00
N PHE A 123 2.27 2.90 -5.56
CA PHE A 123 1.58 1.91 -6.36
C PHE A 123 0.46 2.51 -7.25
N VAL A 124 0.84 3.21 -8.30
CA VAL A 124 0.21 3.17 -9.59
C VAL A 124 0.95 2.03 -10.23
N THR A 125 0.29 0.87 -10.29
CA THR A 125 0.74 -0.28 -11.04
C THR A 125 1.43 0.18 -12.33
N ASN A 126 2.55 -0.47 -12.67
CA ASN A 126 3.15 -0.34 -14.00
C ASN A 126 2.21 -0.79 -15.13
N ASP A 127 0.96 -1.10 -14.83
CA ASP A 127 -0.19 -0.96 -15.71
C ASP A 127 -0.50 0.52 -15.95
N ILE A 128 0.48 1.25 -16.51
CA ILE A 128 0.17 2.18 -17.58
C ILE A 128 -0.23 1.28 -18.76
N ILE A 129 -1.41 0.67 -18.67
CA ILE A 129 -2.13 0.23 -19.85
C ILE A 129 -2.40 1.54 -20.57
N ARG A 130 -1.54 1.87 -21.55
CA ARG A 130 -1.95 2.73 -22.65
C ARG A 130 -3.31 2.19 -23.07
N GLN A 131 -4.34 3.03 -23.03
CA GLN A 131 -5.54 2.72 -23.77
C GLN A 131 -5.12 2.31 -25.20
N PRO A 132 -5.78 1.35 -25.84
CA PRO A 132 -5.39 0.88 -27.18
C PRO A 132 -5.21 2.02 -28.20
N ASP A 133 -5.80 3.19 -27.93
CA ASP A 133 -5.73 4.43 -28.71
C ASP A 133 -4.56 5.38 -28.38
N GLY A 134 -3.78 5.10 -27.33
CA GLY A 134 -2.62 5.91 -26.91
C GLY A 134 -2.91 7.10 -25.98
N SER A 135 -4.12 7.23 -25.43
CA SER A 135 -4.48 8.29 -24.48
C SER A 135 -3.90 8.08 -23.07
N LEU A 136 -3.82 9.19 -22.29
CA LEU A 136 -3.28 9.22 -20.92
C LEU A 136 -4.23 8.52 -19.93
N PRO A 137 -3.72 7.93 -18.82
CA PRO A 137 -4.57 7.29 -17.82
C PRO A 137 -5.49 8.29 -17.12
N ALA A 138 -6.68 7.79 -16.75
CA ALA A 138 -7.74 8.52 -16.05
C ALA A 138 -7.32 9.08 -14.68
N ALA A 139 -7.85 10.25 -14.31
CA ALA A 139 -7.73 10.78 -12.95
C ALA A 139 -8.49 9.88 -11.95
N LYS A 140 -7.91 9.65 -10.77
CA LYS A 140 -8.50 8.82 -9.72
C LYS A 140 -8.97 9.65 -8.52
N PRO A 141 -10.09 9.31 -7.88
CA PRO A 141 -10.46 9.92 -6.60
C PRO A 141 -9.40 9.60 -5.52
N ILE A 142 -8.98 10.60 -4.73
CA ILE A 142 -7.92 10.44 -3.71
C ILE A 142 -8.24 9.37 -2.66
N ILE A 143 -9.53 9.17 -2.43
CA ILE A 143 -10.06 8.37 -1.34
C ILE A 143 -9.70 6.88 -1.48
N TRP A 144 -9.38 6.43 -2.69
CA TRP A 144 -8.97 5.05 -2.97
C TRP A 144 -7.45 4.85 -2.98
N LYS A 145 -6.66 5.82 -2.49
CA LYS A 145 -5.19 5.79 -2.54
C LYS A 145 -4.60 4.55 -1.86
N GLU A 146 -5.22 4.06 -0.80
CA GLU A 146 -4.73 2.93 0.02
C GLU A 146 -5.46 1.61 -0.26
N GLN A 147 -6.56 1.63 -1.02
CA GLN A 147 -7.37 0.46 -1.39
C GLN A 147 -7.48 0.32 -2.92
N SER A 148 -6.33 0.28 -3.60
CA SER A 148 -6.28 0.28 -5.05
C SER A 148 -6.88 -0.97 -5.70
N GLU A 149 -6.82 -2.13 -5.05
CA GLU A 149 -7.37 -3.39 -5.58
C GLU A 149 -8.92 -3.35 -5.58
N ASP A 150 -9.53 -2.85 -4.51
CA ASP A 150 -10.97 -2.62 -4.40
C ASP A 150 -11.49 -1.64 -5.45
N TYR A 151 -10.73 -0.60 -5.74
CA TYR A 151 -11.06 0.34 -6.82
C TYR A 151 -11.09 -0.35 -8.18
N TRP A 152 -10.10 -1.20 -8.48
CA TRP A 152 -10.03 -1.87 -9.77
C TRP A 152 -11.15 -2.90 -9.95
N GLY A 153 -11.41 -3.74 -8.94
CA GLY A 153 -12.52 -4.70 -8.96
C GLY A 153 -13.90 -4.05 -9.18
N ARG A 154 -14.10 -2.83 -8.66
CA ARG A 154 -15.34 -2.04 -8.88
C ARG A 154 -15.42 -1.35 -10.24
N SER A 155 -14.29 -1.27 -10.94
CA SER A 155 -14.15 -0.64 -12.26
C SER A 155 -13.98 -1.65 -13.39
N ASP A 156 -13.98 -2.96 -13.09
CA ASP A 156 -13.78 -4.03 -14.08
C ASP A 156 -14.94 -4.12 -15.09
N ASP A 157 -16.15 -3.71 -14.72
CA ASP A 157 -17.33 -3.65 -15.60
C ASP A 157 -17.43 -2.35 -16.42
N TRP A 158 -16.38 -1.53 -16.45
CA TRP A 158 -16.42 -0.22 -17.10
C TRP A 158 -16.06 -0.32 -18.58
N ASP A 159 -17.04 -0.04 -19.45
CA ASP A 159 -16.85 -0.03 -20.90
C ASP A 159 -15.86 1.07 -21.37
N ASN A 160 -15.65 2.14 -20.59
CA ASN A 160 -14.66 3.19 -20.85
C ASN A 160 -14.17 3.83 -19.54
N PHE A 161 -12.85 4.01 -19.41
CA PHE A 161 -12.25 4.73 -18.28
C PHE A 161 -12.29 6.26 -18.49
N PRO A 162 -12.50 7.06 -17.43
CA PRO A 162 -12.56 8.51 -17.48
C PRO A 162 -11.34 9.22 -18.07
N ASN A 163 -11.45 9.70 -19.31
CA ASN A 163 -10.47 10.62 -19.90
C ASN A 163 -10.66 12.05 -19.35
N GLY A 164 -10.47 12.22 -18.04
CA GLY A 164 -10.46 13.51 -17.35
C GLY A 164 -11.74 13.89 -16.56
N ARG A 165 -12.82 13.10 -16.55
CA ARG A 165 -14.03 13.28 -15.71
C ARG A 165 -14.78 11.96 -15.44
N TRP A 166 -15.11 11.67 -14.17
CA TRP A 166 -15.55 10.35 -13.64
C TRP A 166 -17.08 10.18 -13.51
N GLY A 167 -17.58 8.93 -13.59
CA GLY A 167 -19.00 8.56 -13.38
C GLY A 167 -19.30 7.04 -13.26
N ASN A 168 -20.09 6.70 -12.22
CA ASN A 168 -20.87 5.49 -11.81
C ASN A 168 -20.26 4.08 -11.55
N SER A 169 -20.78 3.44 -10.48
CA SER A 169 -20.16 2.50 -9.50
C SER A 169 -20.68 1.03 -9.46
N LYS A 170 -19.91 0.06 -8.90
CA LYS A 170 -20.31 -0.93 -7.84
C LYS A 170 -19.23 -1.94 -7.35
N SER A 171 -19.09 -2.05 -6.00
CA SER A 171 -18.78 -3.19 -5.04
C SER A 171 -17.66 -4.27 -5.22
N PRO A 172 -17.24 -5.06 -4.18
CA PRO A 172 -16.73 -4.71 -2.82
C PRO A 172 -15.55 -5.61 -2.26
N GLY A 173 -14.80 -5.19 -1.22
CA GLY A 173 -14.42 -6.14 -0.14
C GLY A 173 -13.25 -5.85 0.83
N ALA A 174 -13.61 -5.68 2.12
CA ALA A 174 -12.97 -6.11 3.38
C ALA A 174 -11.58 -5.58 3.75
N CYS A 175 -11.36 -5.24 5.03
CA CYS A 175 -10.04 -4.83 5.48
C CYS A 175 -9.77 -5.15 6.98
N ASP A 176 -8.54 -4.88 7.35
CA ASP A 176 -8.06 -4.66 8.71
C ASP A 176 -7.77 -3.15 8.95
N ASN A 177 -8.62 -2.14 8.77
CA ASN A 177 -9.82 -1.98 7.98
C ASN A 177 -9.73 -0.75 7.03
N PHE A 178 -8.64 0.03 7.08
CA PHE A 178 -8.32 1.08 6.10
C PHE A 178 -6.94 0.91 5.44
N PHE A 179 -5.94 0.35 6.14
CA PHE A 179 -4.55 0.31 5.70
C PHE A 179 -3.93 -1.08 5.86
N HIS A 180 -3.37 -1.64 4.79
CA HIS A 180 -2.54 -2.86 4.84
C HIS A 180 -1.04 -2.56 4.62
N GLU A 181 -0.69 -1.33 4.24
CA GLU A 181 0.68 -0.89 3.92
C GLU A 181 1.24 0.12 4.95
N PRO A 182 2.58 0.20 5.11
CA PRO A 182 3.20 1.23 5.94
C PRO A 182 2.92 2.65 5.43
N LEU A 183 2.95 3.63 6.34
CA LEU A 183 2.73 5.04 6.00
C LEU A 183 3.67 5.51 4.88
N SER A 184 3.09 6.24 3.93
CA SER A 184 3.84 6.85 2.84
C SER A 184 4.81 7.92 3.33
N GLU A 185 5.88 8.16 2.58
CA GLU A 185 6.92 9.14 2.96
C GLU A 185 6.42 10.58 2.98
N GLU A 186 5.38 10.91 2.21
CA GLU A 186 4.72 12.22 2.28
C GLU A 186 4.02 12.47 3.62
N THR A 187 3.49 11.42 4.25
CA THR A 187 2.79 11.51 5.54
C THR A 187 3.75 11.94 6.65
N GLU A 188 5.04 11.62 6.54
CA GLU A 188 6.07 12.07 7.48
C GLU A 188 6.12 13.59 7.61
N ALA A 189 5.85 14.33 6.52
CA ALA A 189 5.91 15.79 6.52
C ALA A 189 4.87 16.42 7.45
N ILE A 190 3.76 15.74 7.72
CA ILE A 190 2.65 16.23 8.54
C ILE A 190 2.35 15.34 9.76
N ARG A 191 3.18 14.33 10.01
CA ARG A 191 3.00 13.35 11.09
C ARG A 191 2.74 13.99 12.47
N PRO A 192 3.52 14.99 12.94
CA PRO A 192 3.28 15.58 14.26
C PRO A 192 1.88 16.18 14.38
N ASN A 193 1.38 16.77 13.30
CA ASN A 193 0.08 17.41 13.26
C ASN A 193 -1.05 16.38 13.16
N LEU A 194 -0.85 15.27 12.43
CA LEU A 194 -1.79 14.16 12.39
C LEU A 194 -1.92 13.45 13.74
N ILE A 195 -0.82 13.22 14.45
CA ILE A 195 -0.86 12.66 15.82
C ILE A 195 -1.72 13.57 16.71
N LYS A 196 -1.43 14.87 16.68
CA LYS A 196 -2.19 15.87 17.42
C LYS A 196 -3.68 15.83 17.04
N LEU A 197 -4.03 15.80 15.75
CA LEU A 197 -5.43 15.67 15.31
C LEU A 197 -6.15 14.47 15.94
N ASN A 198 -5.52 13.30 15.92
CA ASN A 198 -6.07 12.09 16.51
C ASN A 198 -6.23 12.23 18.04
N GLU A 199 -5.28 12.83 18.73
CA GLU A 199 -5.37 13.13 20.17
C GLU A 199 -6.54 14.10 20.49
N PHE A 200 -6.86 15.03 19.58
CA PHE A 200 -8.02 15.91 19.70
C PHE A 200 -9.36 15.25 19.34
N GLY A 201 -9.36 13.98 18.93
CA GLY A 201 -10.57 13.22 18.59
C GLY A 201 -10.98 13.29 17.12
N TYR A 202 -10.09 13.75 16.23
CA TYR A 202 -10.25 13.63 14.78
C TYR A 202 -9.52 12.37 14.32
N LEU A 203 -10.27 11.26 14.17
CA LEU A 203 -9.71 9.94 13.85
C LEU A 203 -9.39 9.87 12.36
N THR A 204 -8.15 10.18 11.98
CA THR A 204 -7.75 10.33 10.57
C THR A 204 -7.62 8.99 9.86
N VAL A 205 -8.22 8.88 8.67
CA VAL A 205 -8.19 7.69 7.82
C VAL A 205 -7.53 7.92 6.46
N SER A 206 -7.29 9.17 6.06
CA SER A 206 -6.47 9.46 4.88
C SER A 206 -5.94 10.90 4.95
N SER A 207 -4.79 11.17 4.33
CA SER A 207 -4.23 12.53 4.27
C SER A 207 -3.22 12.71 3.15
N GLN A 208 -3.01 13.96 2.73
CA GLN A 208 -1.83 14.39 1.99
C GLN A 208 -1.45 15.82 2.39
N PRO A 209 -0.15 16.16 2.41
CA PRO A 209 0.29 17.52 2.67
C PRO A 209 0.01 18.47 1.50
N ALA A 210 0.03 19.78 1.77
CA ALA A 210 0.09 20.78 0.70
C ALA A 210 1.52 20.91 0.18
N VAL A 211 1.66 20.99 -1.14
CA VAL A 211 2.94 21.14 -1.84
C VAL A 211 2.82 22.23 -2.89
N ASN A 212 3.79 23.14 -2.92
CA ASN A 212 3.79 24.29 -3.83
C ASN A 212 5.01 24.26 -4.75
N GLY A 213 4.85 23.66 -5.93
CA GLY A 213 5.87 23.72 -6.99
C GLY A 213 7.15 22.96 -6.65
N VAL A 214 7.03 21.76 -6.07
CA VAL A 214 8.19 20.88 -5.87
C VAL A 214 8.63 20.29 -7.21
N ARG A 215 9.92 19.94 -7.36
CA ARG A 215 10.40 19.35 -8.61
C ARG A 215 9.76 17.99 -8.87
N SER A 216 9.50 17.66 -10.14
CA SER A 216 8.96 16.36 -10.53
C SER A 216 9.89 15.17 -10.24
N ASP A 217 11.17 15.41 -9.96
CA ASP A 217 12.16 14.42 -9.53
C ASP A 217 12.47 14.47 -8.03
N ASP A 218 11.61 15.10 -7.23
CA ASP A 218 11.68 15.08 -5.77
C ASP A 218 11.52 13.67 -5.21
N VAL A 219 12.23 13.38 -4.12
CA VAL A 219 12.29 12.03 -3.53
C VAL A 219 10.96 11.63 -2.87
N ASN A 220 10.27 12.59 -2.26
CA ASN A 220 9.09 12.31 -1.45
C ASN A 220 7.82 12.53 -2.27
N PHE A 221 7.79 13.58 -3.10
CA PHE A 221 6.58 14.06 -3.77
C PHE A 221 6.65 13.96 -5.31
N GLY A 222 7.81 13.64 -5.87
CA GLY A 222 8.06 13.72 -7.30
C GLY A 222 7.40 12.60 -8.11
N TRP A 223 6.67 12.97 -9.16
CA TRP A 223 6.12 12.05 -10.15
C TRP A 223 6.13 12.67 -11.54
N GLY A 224 5.90 11.84 -12.57
CA GLY A 224 5.81 12.29 -13.96
C GLY A 224 7.16 12.58 -14.64
N PRO A 225 7.15 13.21 -15.83
CA PRO A 225 8.37 13.53 -16.57
C PRO A 225 9.34 14.46 -15.80
N LYS A 226 10.65 14.26 -16.00
CA LYS A 226 11.68 15.12 -15.40
C LYS A 226 11.58 16.57 -15.89
N GLY A 227 11.95 17.51 -15.03
CA GLY A 227 12.00 18.95 -15.34
C GLY A 227 10.65 19.66 -15.23
N GLY A 228 9.66 19.03 -14.61
CA GLY A 228 8.37 19.63 -14.27
C GLY A 228 8.26 20.02 -12.81
N TYR A 229 7.06 20.49 -12.44
CA TYR A 229 6.72 20.90 -11.09
C TYR A 229 5.40 20.25 -10.64
N ILE A 230 5.36 19.80 -9.40
CA ILE A 230 4.23 19.13 -8.76
C ILE A 230 3.62 20.05 -7.69
N TYR A 231 2.31 19.96 -7.58
CA TYR A 231 1.50 20.74 -6.65
C TYR A 231 0.46 19.84 -5.99
N GLN A 232 0.20 20.10 -4.71
CA GLN A 232 -0.81 19.40 -3.93
C GLN A 232 -1.55 20.41 -3.04
N LYS A 233 -2.88 20.27 -2.96
CA LYS A 233 -3.66 20.88 -1.88
C LYS A 233 -3.62 19.97 -0.66
N PHE A 234 -3.64 20.56 0.52
CA PHE A 234 -3.77 19.78 1.74
C PHE A 234 -5.14 19.11 1.75
N PHE A 235 -5.14 17.83 2.09
CA PHE A 235 -6.35 17.03 2.25
C PHE A 235 -6.21 16.16 3.49
N VAL A 236 -7.31 16.03 4.22
CA VAL A 236 -7.44 15.08 5.33
C VAL A 236 -8.86 14.53 5.36
N GLU A 237 -8.98 13.24 5.65
CA GLU A 237 -10.23 12.56 5.90
C GLU A 237 -10.20 11.91 7.27
N PHE A 238 -11.29 12.06 8.02
CA PHE A 238 -11.35 11.59 9.41
C PHE A 238 -12.78 11.30 9.87
N PHE A 239 -12.90 10.44 10.88
CA PHE A 239 -14.10 10.32 11.69
C PHE A 239 -14.07 11.28 12.87
N VAL A 240 -15.21 11.90 13.18
CA VAL A 240 -15.34 12.85 14.30
C VAL A 240 -16.69 12.75 14.98
N SER A 241 -16.72 12.96 16.30
CA SER A 241 -17.96 12.94 17.06
C SER A 241 -18.92 14.06 16.65
N PRO A 242 -20.24 13.88 16.83
CA PRO A 242 -21.25 14.91 16.51
C PRO A 242 -20.94 16.28 17.13
N GLU A 243 -20.53 16.30 18.39
CA GLU A 243 -20.26 17.50 19.18
C GLU A 243 -19.05 18.27 18.64
N MET A 244 -18.00 17.53 18.25
CA MET A 244 -16.78 18.10 17.68
C MET A 244 -17.01 18.57 16.24
N PHE A 245 -17.84 17.86 15.48
CA PHE A 245 -18.26 18.27 14.15
C PHE A 245 -19.00 19.61 14.19
N ASP A 246 -19.95 19.79 15.11
CA ASP A 246 -20.69 21.04 15.26
C ASP A 246 -19.80 22.23 15.63
N LYS A 247 -18.70 22.00 16.36
CA LYS A 247 -17.66 23.02 16.61
C LYS A 247 -16.87 23.32 15.35
N LEU A 248 -16.43 22.30 14.63
CA LEU A 248 -15.64 22.44 13.41
C LEU A 248 -16.40 23.24 12.34
N ILE A 249 -17.67 22.92 12.09
CA ILE A 249 -18.48 23.60 11.07
C ILE A 249 -18.58 25.10 11.31
N LYS A 250 -18.71 25.55 12.57
CA LYS A 250 -18.74 26.99 12.89
C LYS A 250 -17.48 27.74 12.44
N VAL A 251 -16.35 27.05 12.31
CA VAL A 251 -15.07 27.62 11.88
C VAL A 251 -14.90 27.54 10.36
N ILE A 252 -15.40 26.47 9.72
CA ILE A 252 -15.10 26.18 8.31
C ILE A 252 -16.20 26.56 7.31
N ASP A 253 -17.46 26.73 7.73
CA ASP A 253 -18.57 26.93 6.80
C ASP A 253 -18.43 28.24 6.01
N ASP A 254 -18.01 29.32 6.68
CA ASP A 254 -17.76 30.64 6.08
C ASP A 254 -16.32 30.81 5.57
N ASN A 255 -15.46 29.79 5.68
CA ASN A 255 -14.06 29.89 5.30
C ASN A 255 -13.88 29.64 3.79
N CYS A 256 -13.55 30.70 3.05
CA CYS A 256 -13.37 30.63 1.60
C CYS A 256 -12.23 29.70 1.13
N TRP A 257 -11.31 29.33 2.02
CA TRP A 257 -10.21 28.42 1.70
C TRP A 257 -10.54 26.95 1.97
N VAL A 258 -11.65 26.64 2.65
CA VAL A 258 -11.98 25.27 3.03
C VAL A 258 -13.13 24.77 2.18
N THR A 259 -12.99 23.57 1.66
CA THR A 259 -14.09 22.82 1.04
C THR A 259 -14.21 21.48 1.73
N TYR A 260 -15.42 21.07 2.09
CA TYR A 260 -15.64 19.80 2.77
C TYR A 260 -16.89 19.05 2.28
N TYR A 261 -16.82 17.74 2.46
CA TYR A 261 -17.97 16.84 2.43
C TYR A 261 -18.03 16.09 3.75
N ALA A 262 -19.22 15.98 4.34
CA ALA A 262 -19.44 15.29 5.59
C ALA A 262 -20.68 14.41 5.49
N ALA A 263 -20.57 13.17 5.93
CA ALA A 263 -21.67 12.23 5.89
C ALA A 263 -21.73 11.32 7.11
N ARG A 264 -22.93 10.81 7.38
CA ARG A 264 -23.20 9.77 8.36
C ARG A 264 -23.67 8.49 7.69
N ARG A 265 -23.66 7.42 8.48
CA ARG A 265 -24.23 6.12 8.06
C ARG A 265 -25.71 6.23 7.67
N ASN A 266 -26.48 7.07 8.37
CA ASN A 266 -27.92 7.28 8.14
C ASN A 266 -28.26 8.23 6.97
N ASP A 267 -27.34 8.42 6.03
CA ASP A 267 -27.47 9.30 4.85
C ASP A 267 -27.61 10.79 5.14
N GLU A 268 -27.44 11.24 6.39
CA GLU A 268 -27.26 12.66 6.67
C GLU A 268 -26.00 13.17 5.98
N PHE A 269 -26.12 14.24 5.20
CA PHE A 269 -25.06 14.75 4.35
C PHE A 269 -24.97 16.28 4.44
N LYS A 270 -23.74 16.80 4.61
CA LYS A 270 -23.44 18.24 4.68
C LYS A 270 -22.24 18.57 3.80
N LYS A 271 -22.28 19.73 3.14
CA LYS A 271 -21.19 20.26 2.32
C LYS A 271 -21.27 21.79 2.27
N ASN A 272 -20.15 22.45 2.03
CA ASN A 272 -20.11 23.88 1.71
C ASN A 272 -19.82 24.16 0.21
N VAL A 273 -19.63 23.10 -0.58
CA VAL A 273 -19.41 23.20 -2.03
C VAL A 273 -20.76 23.45 -2.73
N LYS A 274 -20.89 24.60 -3.40
CA LYS A 274 -22.15 25.07 -4.01
C LYS A 274 -22.49 24.40 -5.33
N GLU A 275 -21.48 24.06 -6.13
CA GLU A 275 -21.64 23.43 -7.44
C GLU A 275 -21.06 22.01 -7.40
N GLU A 276 -21.72 21.05 -8.05
CA GLU A 276 -21.18 19.70 -8.21
C GLU A 276 -20.02 19.73 -9.21
N THR A 277 -18.84 20.05 -8.71
CA THR A 277 -17.59 20.09 -9.48
C THR A 277 -16.54 19.22 -8.83
N SER A 278 -15.72 18.55 -9.65
CA SER A 278 -14.53 17.85 -9.17
C SER A 278 -13.43 18.85 -8.81
N ALA A 279 -12.89 18.74 -7.60
CA ALA A 279 -11.79 19.56 -7.14
C ALA A 279 -10.47 18.83 -7.37
N ALA A 280 -9.60 19.38 -8.21
CA ALA A 280 -8.23 18.89 -8.33
C ALA A 280 -7.46 19.15 -7.03
N VAL A 281 -6.83 18.11 -6.50
CA VAL A 281 -6.03 18.16 -5.27
C VAL A 281 -4.57 17.81 -5.48
N THR A 282 -4.22 17.16 -6.60
CA THR A 282 -2.84 16.94 -7.02
C THR A 282 -2.73 17.19 -8.52
N TRP A 283 -1.76 18.00 -8.93
CA TRP A 283 -1.49 18.27 -10.34
C TRP A 283 0.00 18.50 -10.62
N GLY A 284 0.37 18.34 -11.88
CA GLY A 284 1.74 18.49 -12.37
C GLY A 284 1.78 19.29 -13.67
N VAL A 285 2.78 20.17 -13.76
CA VAL A 285 3.08 20.97 -14.95
C VAL A 285 4.42 20.50 -15.51
N PHE A 286 4.44 20.03 -16.75
CA PHE A 286 5.61 19.41 -17.37
C PHE A 286 5.99 20.07 -18.69
N PRO A 287 7.30 20.16 -19.02
CA PRO A 287 7.75 20.74 -20.28
C PRO A 287 7.14 20.03 -21.50
N GLY A 288 6.52 20.81 -22.40
CA GLY A 288 5.96 20.30 -23.65
C GLY A 288 4.72 19.41 -23.48
N LYS A 289 4.03 19.45 -22.34
CA LYS A 289 2.79 18.72 -22.09
C LYS A 289 1.72 19.63 -21.49
N GLU A 290 0.47 19.24 -21.66
CA GLU A 290 -0.65 19.80 -20.91
C GLU A 290 -0.55 19.48 -19.41
N ILE A 291 -1.29 20.23 -18.60
CA ILE A 291 -1.36 20.01 -17.15
C ILE A 291 -1.98 18.65 -16.88
N VAL A 292 -1.36 17.86 -16.01
CA VAL A 292 -1.85 16.55 -15.61
C VAL A 292 -2.43 16.66 -14.19
N GLN A 293 -3.67 16.23 -14.01
CA GLN A 293 -4.38 16.24 -12.72
C GLN A 293 -4.76 14.81 -12.32
N PRO A 294 -3.83 14.01 -11.76
CA PRO A 294 -4.08 12.60 -11.50
C PRO A 294 -5.06 12.37 -10.35
N THR A 295 -5.27 13.35 -9.47
CA THR A 295 -6.05 13.17 -8.24
C THR A 295 -7.08 14.26 -8.04
N ILE A 296 -8.32 13.85 -7.83
CA ILE A 296 -9.47 14.71 -7.63
C ILE A 296 -10.27 14.31 -6.37
N ILE A 297 -11.13 15.22 -5.91
CA ILE A 297 -12.17 14.95 -4.93
C ILE A 297 -13.51 15.39 -5.51
N GLU A 298 -14.53 14.56 -5.33
CA GLU A 298 -15.89 14.81 -5.80
C GLU A 298 -16.92 14.15 -4.88
N GLU A 299 -18.12 14.72 -4.86
CA GLU A 299 -19.20 14.28 -4.00
C GLU A 299 -19.66 12.83 -4.29
N VAL A 300 -19.76 12.46 -5.56
CA VAL A 300 -20.24 11.13 -5.97
C VAL A 300 -19.29 10.04 -5.48
N SER A 301 -17.97 10.23 -5.67
CA SER A 301 -16.95 9.33 -5.15
C SER A 301 -16.93 9.28 -3.62
N PHE A 302 -17.10 10.41 -2.95
CA PHE A 302 -17.18 10.44 -1.48
C PHE A 302 -18.41 9.69 -0.95
N LYS A 303 -19.58 9.85 -1.57
CA LYS A 303 -20.80 9.08 -1.19
C LYS A 303 -20.63 7.57 -1.43
N ALA A 304 -19.95 7.18 -2.51
CA ALA A 304 -19.68 5.77 -2.77
C ALA A 304 -18.67 5.17 -1.77
N TRP A 305 -17.67 5.95 -1.36
CA TRP A 305 -16.70 5.56 -0.34
C TRP A 305 -17.33 5.44 1.04
N LYS A 306 -18.20 6.37 1.42
CA LYS A 306 -18.89 6.42 2.72
C LYS A 306 -19.44 5.05 3.14
N GLU A 307 -20.13 4.36 2.23
CA GLU A 307 -20.73 3.06 2.52
C GLU A 307 -19.68 2.06 3.03
N VAL A 308 -18.56 1.99 2.31
CA VAL A 308 -17.43 1.14 2.68
C VAL A 308 -16.84 1.62 4.00
N ALA A 309 -16.49 2.90 4.11
CA ALA A 309 -15.89 3.49 5.31
C ALA A 309 -16.67 3.15 6.60
N PHE A 310 -18.01 3.13 6.55
CA PHE A 310 -18.85 2.76 7.69
C PHE A 310 -19.05 1.24 7.86
N GLU A 311 -18.99 0.44 6.80
CA GLU A 311 -18.99 -1.03 6.89
C GLU A 311 -17.77 -1.55 7.65
N LEU A 312 -16.61 -0.92 7.46
CA LEU A 312 -15.36 -1.27 8.13
C LEU A 312 -15.45 -1.15 9.66
N TRP A 313 -16.23 -0.20 10.18
CA TRP A 313 -16.53 -0.14 11.63
C TRP A 313 -17.37 -1.32 12.10
N SER A 314 -18.30 -1.80 11.26
CA SER A 314 -19.15 -2.94 11.60
C SER A 314 -18.35 -4.24 11.65
N GLU A 315 -17.42 -4.40 10.71
CA GLU A 315 -16.46 -5.51 10.71
C GLU A 315 -15.56 -5.47 11.95
N TRP A 316 -15.07 -4.29 12.34
CA TRP A 316 -14.25 -4.15 13.56
C TRP A 316 -15.05 -4.50 14.83
N GLU A 317 -16.32 -4.07 14.92
CA GLU A 317 -17.19 -4.45 16.05
C GLU A 317 -17.34 -5.98 16.16
N CYS A 318 -17.38 -6.70 15.03
CA CYS A 318 -17.58 -8.15 15.01
C CYS A 318 -16.41 -8.95 15.61
N LEU A 319 -15.23 -8.33 15.78
CA LEU A 319 -14.08 -8.95 16.42
C LEU A 319 -14.24 -9.08 17.95
N TYR A 320 -15.20 -8.37 18.53
CA TYR A 320 -15.41 -8.33 19.99
C TYR A 320 -16.67 -9.08 20.41
N PRO A 321 -16.72 -9.63 21.64
CA PRO A 321 -17.92 -10.29 22.15
C PRO A 321 -19.13 -9.37 22.10
N LYS A 322 -20.28 -9.94 21.70
CA LYS A 322 -21.55 -9.25 21.66
C LYS A 322 -21.87 -8.63 23.04
N ASP A 323 -22.41 -7.42 23.03
CA ASP A 323 -22.79 -6.64 24.22
C ASP A 323 -21.63 -6.19 25.12
N SER A 324 -20.37 -6.44 24.72
CA SER A 324 -19.20 -5.91 25.41
C SER A 324 -19.13 -4.39 25.31
N ILE A 325 -18.41 -3.76 26.26
CA ILE A 325 -18.20 -2.30 26.26
C ILE A 325 -17.49 -1.87 24.98
N THR A 326 -16.50 -2.65 24.50
CA THR A 326 -15.75 -2.36 23.28
C THR A 326 -16.61 -2.43 22.04
N GLN A 327 -17.43 -3.49 21.90
CA GLN A 327 -18.34 -3.62 20.77
C GLN A 327 -19.36 -2.48 20.74
N LYS A 328 -19.94 -2.10 21.88
CA LYS A 328 -20.86 -0.96 21.99
C LYS A 328 -20.20 0.36 21.61
N LEU A 329 -18.94 0.57 21.98
CA LEU A 329 -18.18 1.76 21.61
C LEU A 329 -17.97 1.84 20.10
N LEU A 330 -17.47 0.77 19.47
CA LEU A 330 -17.23 0.73 18.02
C LEU A 330 -18.53 0.92 17.23
N LYS A 331 -19.62 0.31 17.71
CA LYS A 331 -20.95 0.48 17.16
C LYS A 331 -21.43 1.93 17.24
N ASP A 332 -21.28 2.57 18.39
CA ASP A 332 -21.64 3.98 18.57
C ASP A 332 -20.87 4.89 17.61
N ILE A 333 -19.57 4.62 17.43
CA ILE A 333 -18.75 5.35 16.44
C ILE A 333 -19.30 5.15 15.03
N GLY A 334 -19.48 3.90 14.60
CA GLY A 334 -19.98 3.58 13.25
C GLY A 334 -21.40 4.11 12.97
N ASP A 335 -22.27 4.20 13.97
CA ASP A 335 -23.66 4.60 13.78
C ASP A 335 -23.87 6.12 13.90
N ASN A 336 -23.10 6.81 14.76
CA ASN A 336 -23.38 8.20 15.14
C ASN A 336 -22.34 9.24 14.67
N TRP A 337 -21.11 8.82 14.38
CA TRP A 337 -20.03 9.77 14.02
C TRP A 337 -20.12 10.24 12.57
N TRP A 338 -19.49 11.37 12.29
CA TRP A 338 -19.36 11.93 10.96
C TRP A 338 -18.07 11.44 10.31
N LEU A 339 -18.16 10.97 9.07
CA LEU A 339 -17.03 10.90 8.16
C LEU A 339 -16.90 12.26 7.47
N VAL A 340 -15.72 12.88 7.54
CA VAL A 340 -15.48 14.21 6.98
C VAL A 340 -14.26 14.18 6.09
N ASN A 341 -14.44 14.63 4.85
CA ASN A 341 -13.39 14.90 3.88
C ASN A 341 -13.18 16.43 3.81
N LEU A 342 -11.98 16.90 4.11
CA LEU A 342 -11.64 18.32 4.16
C LEU A 342 -10.46 18.62 3.24
N VAL A 343 -10.63 19.62 2.37
CA VAL A 343 -9.58 20.17 1.51
C VAL A 343 -9.32 21.62 1.88
N TYR A 344 -8.05 21.96 2.05
CA TYR A 344 -7.60 23.33 2.20
C TYR A 344 -7.01 23.83 0.88
N ASN A 345 -7.62 24.86 0.30
CA ASN A 345 -7.38 25.31 -1.06
C ASN A 345 -6.19 26.27 -1.19
N ASP A 346 -5.74 26.91 -0.11
CA ASP A 346 -4.55 27.76 -0.11
C ASP A 346 -3.27 26.91 0.00
N TYR A 347 -2.94 26.21 -1.08
CA TYR A 347 -1.73 25.38 -1.17
C TYR A 347 -0.43 26.19 -1.11
N VAL A 348 -0.51 27.54 -1.22
CA VAL A 348 0.64 28.43 -1.10
C VAL A 348 1.01 28.64 0.38
N ASN A 349 0.02 28.61 1.28
CA ASN A 349 0.20 28.75 2.72
C ASN A 349 -0.20 27.46 3.48
N PRO A 350 0.65 26.41 3.46
CA PRO A 350 0.31 25.09 4.02
C PRO A 350 0.00 25.12 5.52
N GLU A 351 0.60 26.04 6.28
CA GLU A 351 0.39 26.17 7.73
C GLU A 351 -0.98 26.76 8.10
N GLY A 352 -1.66 27.39 7.13
CA GLY A 352 -2.98 28.01 7.35
C GLY A 352 -4.04 27.01 7.79
N VAL A 353 -3.95 25.75 7.33
CA VAL A 353 -4.94 24.71 7.65
C VAL A 353 -4.97 24.37 9.14
N TRP A 354 -3.81 24.37 9.80
CA TRP A 354 -3.71 23.93 11.19
C TRP A 354 -4.40 24.90 12.16
N LYS A 355 -4.47 26.18 11.78
CA LYS A 355 -5.21 27.19 12.56
C LYS A 355 -6.71 26.90 12.65
N ILE A 356 -7.26 26.08 11.75
CA ILE A 356 -8.67 25.68 11.77
C ILE A 356 -8.92 24.69 12.91
N PHE A 357 -8.01 23.72 13.09
CA PHE A 357 -8.18 22.65 14.06
C PHE A 357 -7.79 23.01 15.49
N TRP A 358 -6.99 24.07 15.67
CA TRP A 358 -6.49 24.49 17.00
C TRP A 358 -7.27 25.65 17.63
N GLN A 359 -8.41 26.03 17.04
CA GLN A 359 -9.38 26.98 17.62
C GLN A 359 -10.40 26.23 18.46
#